data_AF-A0A7C1IM33-F1
#
_entry.id   AF-A0A7C1IM33-F1
#
_cell.length_a   1.000
_cell.length_b   1.000
_cell.length_c   1.000
_cell.angle_alpha   90.00
_cell.angle_beta   90.00
_cell.angle_gamma   90.00
#
_symmetry.space_group_name_H-M   'P 1'
#
loop_
_entity.id
_entity.type
_entity.pdbx_description
1 polymer ?
#
loop_
_entity_poly.entity_id
_entity_poly.type
_entity_poly.pdbx_seq_one_letter_code
_entity_poly.pdbx_strand_id
1 'polypeptide(L)'
;MNHARFPLRWIALPLLAGVLMIAANSCGPVGDVIGDRDPPTPTSQPFSTATPGGKLSVWLITPTGQFSTPETPNPQTIGNPIGPAATATAAIATIQAATATAAAPPPVPYYQPNECPTPAAPAPPTRPETFNDYNVMIGRYLSSGGSPTVLEATLRNWGGITDKGGVVQADTDITGDGVLEVIVTLFNPMTYNAESILNAGQLLVYGCDAGGYRLLYATQFNPGIALPRLSRVGDMNADVKNELVFYTETCNASSCYKEAKILSWNAIVGVFEELNSGQIIAINGRIGIADLDADGILEMTAQINPPGTTTAGPPRSVLDTWDWNGLDYVLARREEEDA
;
A
#
# COMPACT_ATOMS: atom_id res chain seq x y z
N MET A 1 -39.88 68.22 8.95
CA MET A 1 -38.90 69.33 8.95
C MET A 1 -37.51 68.74 9.16
N ASN A 2 -36.64 69.01 8.19
CA ASN A 2 -35.17 68.96 8.21
C ASN A 2 -34.45 67.61 8.38
N HIS A 3 -34.18 67.04 7.20
CA HIS A 3 -33.01 66.21 6.87
C HIS A 3 -31.68 66.90 7.26
N ALA A 4 -30.74 66.14 7.82
CA ALA A 4 -29.33 66.50 7.82
C ALA A 4 -28.55 65.43 7.04
N ARG A 5 -28.05 65.84 5.86
CA ARG A 5 -27.20 65.07 4.96
C ARG A 5 -25.73 65.23 5.38
N PHE A 6 -25.00 64.13 5.50
CA PHE A 6 -23.53 64.15 5.57
C PHE A 6 -22.94 64.09 4.15
N PRO A 7 -21.96 64.94 3.80
CA PRO A 7 -21.37 64.93 2.47
C PRO A 7 -20.27 63.85 2.35
N LEU A 8 -20.42 63.03 1.30
CA LEU A 8 -19.37 62.23 0.68
C LEU A 8 -18.22 63.16 0.23
N ARG A 9 -17.03 62.98 0.79
CA ARG A 9 -15.80 63.55 0.22
C ARG A 9 -15.14 62.50 -0.66
N TRP A 10 -15.22 62.78 -1.96
CA TRP A 10 -14.40 62.19 -3.01
C TRP A 10 -12.94 62.61 -2.80
N ILE A 11 -12.04 61.64 -2.64
CA ILE A 11 -10.61 61.83 -2.92
C ILE A 11 -10.29 60.92 -4.09
N ALA A 12 -10.28 61.53 -5.27
CA ALA A 12 -9.61 61.01 -6.43
C ALA A 12 -8.10 61.17 -6.22
N LEU A 13 -7.35 60.09 -6.28
CA LEU A 13 -5.91 60.12 -6.49
C LEU A 13 -5.58 59.19 -7.67
N PRO A 14 -5.08 59.72 -8.80
CA PRO A 14 -4.58 58.90 -9.90
C PRO A 14 -3.11 58.56 -9.61
N LEU A 15 -2.80 57.28 -9.40
CA LEU A 15 -1.42 56.80 -9.31
C LEU A 15 -1.30 55.60 -10.26
N LEU A 16 -1.35 55.94 -11.55
CA LEU A 16 -1.22 55.03 -12.68
C LEU A 16 -0.20 55.64 -13.65
N ALA A 17 1.08 55.48 -13.32
CA ALA A 17 2.22 55.60 -14.23
C ALA A 17 3.50 55.23 -13.44
N GLY A 18 3.90 53.96 -13.46
CA GLY A 18 5.22 53.62 -12.90
C GLY A 18 5.51 52.18 -12.46
N VAL A 19 4.87 51.13 -12.98
CA VAL A 19 5.38 49.74 -12.84
C VAL A 19 5.04 48.91 -14.10
N LEU A 20 5.44 49.42 -15.26
CA LEU A 20 5.41 48.68 -16.51
C LEU A 20 6.78 48.84 -17.17
N MET A 21 7.82 48.15 -16.63
CA MET A 21 9.15 47.97 -17.25
C MET A 21 10.05 47.03 -16.41
N ILE A 22 9.58 45.82 -16.06
CA ILE A 22 10.45 44.67 -15.71
C ILE A 22 9.76 43.39 -16.22
N ALA A 23 9.69 43.22 -17.54
CA ALA A 23 9.23 41.98 -18.17
C ALA A 23 9.82 41.85 -19.58
N ALA A 24 11.14 41.84 -19.69
CA ALA A 24 11.87 41.43 -20.90
C ALA A 24 13.36 41.29 -20.54
N ASN A 25 13.79 40.09 -20.13
CA ASN A 25 15.16 39.55 -20.28
C ASN A 25 15.38 38.31 -19.39
N SER A 26 14.59 37.26 -19.59
CA SER A 26 14.96 35.91 -19.13
C SER A 26 14.47 34.86 -20.12
N CYS A 27 14.84 35.04 -21.40
CA CYS A 27 14.90 33.94 -22.34
C CYS A 27 16.29 33.31 -22.23
N GLY A 28 16.45 32.38 -21.30
CA GLY A 28 17.55 31.42 -21.33
C GLY A 28 17.30 30.39 -22.45
N PRO A 29 18.34 29.83 -23.08
CA PRO A 29 18.18 28.81 -24.10
C PRO A 29 17.51 27.55 -23.52
N VAL A 30 16.48 27.06 -24.23
CA VAL A 30 15.73 25.82 -23.94
C VAL A 30 16.55 24.62 -24.40
N GLY A 31 17.67 24.37 -23.73
CA GLY A 31 18.60 23.30 -24.09
C GLY A 31 19.31 22.70 -22.90
N ASP A 32 18.59 22.42 -21.80
CA ASP A 32 19.17 21.72 -20.65
C ASP A 32 18.11 21.06 -19.74
N VAL A 33 17.30 20.13 -20.27
CA VAL A 33 16.38 19.26 -19.49
C VAL A 33 16.46 17.80 -19.96
N ILE A 34 17.62 17.38 -20.43
CA ILE A 34 18.00 15.96 -20.48
C ILE A 34 19.45 15.95 -20.03
N GLY A 35 19.65 15.69 -18.73
CA GLY A 35 20.97 15.53 -18.16
C GLY A 35 21.74 14.50 -18.97
N ASP A 36 22.93 14.90 -19.39
CA ASP A 36 24.00 14.01 -19.82
C ASP A 36 24.22 13.03 -18.67
N ARG A 37 23.62 11.84 -18.77
CA ARG A 37 23.84 10.77 -17.79
C ARG A 37 25.22 10.22 -18.07
N ASP A 38 26.12 10.37 -17.11
CA ASP A 38 27.35 9.59 -17.09
C ASP A 38 26.97 8.10 -17.28
N PRO A 39 27.70 7.36 -18.13
CA PRO A 39 27.44 5.94 -18.31
C PRO A 39 27.56 5.25 -16.94
N PRO A 40 26.63 4.32 -16.60
CA PRO A 40 26.60 3.70 -15.28
C PRO A 40 27.97 3.07 -14.98
N THR A 41 28.51 3.41 -13.81
CA THR A 41 29.66 2.73 -13.22
C THR A 41 29.38 1.22 -13.26
N PRO A 42 30.26 0.39 -13.82
CA PRO A 42 30.00 -1.04 -13.94
C PRO A 42 29.78 -1.64 -12.55
N THR A 43 28.55 -2.07 -12.30
CA THR A 43 28.13 -2.78 -11.09
C THR A 43 28.99 -4.04 -10.96
N SER A 44 29.64 -4.21 -9.80
CA SER A 44 30.41 -5.41 -9.50
C SER A 44 29.51 -6.64 -9.63
N GLN A 45 29.96 -7.64 -10.39
CA GLN A 45 29.17 -8.85 -10.59
C GLN A 45 28.86 -9.55 -9.26
N PRO A 46 27.61 -10.00 -9.04
CA PRO A 46 27.27 -10.80 -7.87
C PRO A 46 28.04 -12.14 -7.93
N PHE A 47 28.62 -12.52 -6.79
CA PHE A 47 29.22 -13.83 -6.62
C PHE A 47 28.16 -14.92 -6.73
N SER A 48 28.29 -15.81 -7.71
CA SER A 48 27.48 -17.03 -7.83
C SER A 48 27.72 -17.95 -6.64
N THR A 49 26.82 -17.95 -5.66
CA THR A 49 26.73 -19.05 -4.69
C THR A 49 26.10 -20.26 -5.37
N ALA A 50 26.92 -21.26 -5.66
CA ALA A 50 26.48 -22.56 -6.12
C ALA A 50 25.73 -23.29 -4.99
N THR A 51 24.40 -23.34 -5.06
CA THR A 51 23.61 -24.32 -4.31
C THR A 51 23.63 -25.64 -5.10
N PRO A 52 24.14 -26.76 -4.55
CA PRO A 52 24.10 -28.04 -5.24
C PRO A 52 22.65 -28.54 -5.37
N GLY A 53 22.04 -28.32 -6.54
CA GLY A 53 20.79 -28.95 -6.95
C GLY A 53 21.02 -30.41 -7.29
N GLY A 54 20.93 -31.28 -6.29
CA GLY A 54 20.84 -32.73 -6.50
C GLY A 54 19.51 -33.07 -7.18
N LYS A 55 19.55 -33.58 -8.40
CA LYS A 55 18.37 -34.14 -9.08
C LYS A 55 18.15 -35.57 -8.59
N LEU A 56 17.05 -35.81 -7.87
CA LEU A 56 16.52 -37.15 -7.64
C LEU A 56 15.70 -37.57 -8.87
N SER A 57 16.28 -38.41 -9.72
CA SER A 57 15.53 -39.11 -10.77
C SER A 57 14.94 -40.40 -10.20
N VAL A 58 13.63 -40.40 -9.92
CA VAL A 58 12.89 -41.62 -9.57
C VAL A 58 12.41 -42.25 -10.88
N TRP A 59 12.97 -43.41 -11.23
CA TRP A 59 12.46 -44.24 -12.32
C TRP A 59 11.29 -45.08 -11.81
N LEU A 60 10.08 -44.79 -12.30
CA LEU A 60 8.92 -45.65 -12.12
C LEU A 60 9.07 -46.87 -13.04
N ILE A 61 9.44 -48.01 -12.47
CA ILE A 61 9.32 -49.30 -13.16
C ILE A 61 7.86 -49.72 -13.03
N THR A 62 7.08 -49.62 -14.11
CA THR A 62 5.75 -50.24 -14.17
C THR A 62 5.94 -51.75 -14.25
N PRO A 63 5.54 -52.56 -13.24
CA PRO A 63 5.64 -54.00 -13.36
C PRO A 63 4.58 -54.50 -14.35
N THR A 64 4.96 -54.73 -15.61
CA THR A 64 4.20 -55.56 -16.54
C THR A 64 4.43 -57.02 -16.16
N GLY A 65 3.68 -57.50 -15.16
CA GLY A 65 3.61 -58.90 -14.78
C GLY A 65 2.16 -59.26 -14.50
N GLN A 66 1.57 -60.09 -15.37
CA GLN A 66 0.28 -60.74 -15.12
C GLN A 66 0.33 -61.49 -13.79
N PHE A 67 -0.62 -61.19 -12.90
CA PHE A 67 -0.88 -62.02 -11.73
C PHE A 67 -1.44 -63.37 -12.21
N SER A 68 -0.61 -64.40 -12.25
CA SER A 68 -1.09 -65.78 -12.21
C SER A 68 -1.59 -66.09 -10.80
N THR A 69 -2.80 -66.66 -10.71
CA THR A 69 -3.41 -67.15 -9.47
C THR A 69 -2.45 -68.09 -8.72
N PRO A 70 -2.24 -67.94 -7.39
CA PRO A 70 -1.37 -68.83 -6.63
C PRO A 70 -1.98 -70.23 -6.52
N GLU A 71 -1.28 -71.24 -7.02
CA GLU A 71 -1.51 -72.63 -6.62
C GLU A 71 -1.13 -72.78 -5.14
N THR A 72 -2.01 -73.41 -4.38
CA THR A 72 -1.84 -73.70 -2.95
C THR A 72 -0.66 -74.65 -2.73
N PRO A 73 0.45 -74.23 -2.08
CA PRO A 73 1.56 -75.12 -1.78
C PRO A 73 1.21 -76.02 -0.58
N ASN A 74 1.43 -77.32 -0.76
CA ASN A 74 1.35 -78.35 0.27
C ASN A 74 2.36 -78.05 1.41
N PRO A 75 1.97 -78.11 2.70
CA PRO A 75 2.82 -77.63 3.78
C PRO A 75 3.86 -78.69 4.17
N GLN A 76 5.11 -78.49 3.76
CA GLN A 76 6.25 -79.12 4.41
C GLN A 76 7.37 -78.09 4.71
N THR A 77 7.65 -78.01 6.01
CA THR A 77 8.92 -77.64 6.64
C THR A 77 9.20 -76.16 6.89
N ILE A 78 9.59 -75.93 8.15
CA ILE A 78 9.78 -74.68 8.88
C ILE A 78 10.95 -73.88 8.31
N GLY A 79 10.67 -72.66 7.87
CA GLY A 79 11.63 -71.58 7.68
C GLY A 79 10.88 -70.25 7.80
N ASN A 80 11.31 -69.35 8.68
CA ASN A 80 10.69 -68.03 8.83
C ASN A 80 10.83 -67.27 7.50
N PRO A 81 9.73 -66.93 6.80
CA PRO A 81 9.81 -66.08 5.64
C PRO A 81 10.19 -64.67 6.08
N ILE A 82 11.42 -64.26 5.79
CA ILE A 82 11.78 -62.84 5.76
C ILE A 82 11.08 -62.28 4.52
N GLY A 83 9.85 -61.81 4.69
CA GLY A 83 9.16 -61.05 3.65
C GLY A 83 9.96 -59.78 3.31
N PRO A 84 9.93 -59.29 2.07
CA PRO A 84 10.64 -58.08 1.70
C PRO A 84 10.10 -56.90 2.52
N ALA A 85 10.92 -56.36 3.43
CA ALA A 85 10.65 -55.15 4.20
C ALA A 85 10.47 -53.89 3.31
N ALA A 86 10.67 -54.02 1.99
CA ALA A 86 10.51 -52.95 1.01
C ALA A 86 9.04 -52.53 0.78
N THR A 87 8.04 -53.35 1.14
CA THR A 87 6.64 -53.09 0.78
C THR A 87 5.93 -52.13 1.74
N ALA A 88 6.28 -52.14 3.04
CA ALA A 88 5.62 -51.28 4.03
C ALA A 88 6.02 -49.80 3.87
N THR A 89 7.30 -49.54 3.61
CA THR A 89 7.81 -48.17 3.38
C THR A 89 7.27 -47.58 2.07
N ALA A 90 7.15 -48.40 1.01
CA ALA A 90 6.57 -47.95 -0.25
C ALA A 90 5.06 -47.64 -0.13
N ALA A 91 4.31 -48.43 0.64
CA ALA A 91 2.90 -48.18 0.89
C ALA A 91 2.67 -46.90 1.72
N ILE A 92 3.49 -46.65 2.74
CA ILE A 92 3.42 -45.42 3.55
C ILE A 92 3.81 -44.19 2.72
N ALA A 93 4.86 -44.28 1.89
CA ALA A 93 5.25 -43.19 1.00
C ALA A 93 4.16 -42.87 -0.05
N THR A 94 3.49 -43.89 -0.58
CA THR A 94 2.37 -43.70 -1.52
C THR A 94 1.15 -43.08 -0.85
N ILE A 95 0.84 -43.47 0.39
CA ILE A 95 -0.26 -42.87 1.16
C ILE A 95 0.08 -41.42 1.52
N GLN A 96 1.30 -41.12 1.98
CA GLN A 96 1.72 -39.74 2.27
C GLN A 96 1.71 -38.84 1.02
N ALA A 97 2.15 -39.36 -0.13
CA ALA A 97 2.07 -38.65 -1.41
C ALA A 97 0.61 -38.40 -1.85
N ALA A 98 -0.28 -39.39 -1.66
CA ALA A 98 -1.70 -39.23 -1.98
C ALA A 98 -2.40 -38.21 -1.06
N THR A 99 -2.04 -38.15 0.23
CA THR A 99 -2.58 -37.16 1.17
C THR A 99 -2.05 -35.74 0.89
N ALA A 100 -0.82 -35.60 0.41
CA ALA A 100 -0.25 -34.29 0.05
C ALA A 100 -0.97 -33.65 -1.16
N THR A 101 -1.43 -34.45 -2.12
CA THR A 101 -2.20 -33.95 -3.29
C THR A 101 -3.64 -33.58 -2.95
N ALA A 102 -4.21 -34.16 -1.88
CA ALA A 102 -5.58 -33.88 -1.44
C ALA A 102 -5.71 -32.62 -0.56
N ALA A 103 -4.58 -31.99 -0.18
CA ALA A 103 -4.52 -30.75 0.56
C ALA A 103 -4.15 -29.55 -0.32
N ALA A 104 -4.36 -29.65 -1.64
CA ALA A 104 -4.32 -28.48 -2.50
C ALA A 104 -5.31 -27.46 -1.92
N PRO A 105 -4.84 -26.26 -1.50
CA PRO A 105 -5.75 -25.19 -1.10
C PRO A 105 -6.80 -25.02 -2.20
N PRO A 106 -8.07 -24.75 -1.85
CA PRO A 106 -9.03 -24.36 -2.87
C PRO A 106 -8.39 -23.28 -3.74
N PRO A 107 -8.48 -23.36 -5.08
CA PRO A 107 -7.88 -22.36 -5.95
C PRO A 107 -8.38 -21.01 -5.48
N VAL A 108 -7.46 -20.16 -5.04
CA VAL A 108 -7.75 -18.78 -4.67
C VAL A 108 -8.47 -18.17 -5.88
N PRO A 109 -9.61 -17.48 -5.71
CA PRO A 109 -10.26 -16.82 -6.83
C PRO A 109 -9.22 -16.01 -7.60
N TYR A 110 -8.98 -16.39 -8.86
CA TYR A 110 -8.00 -15.72 -9.69
C TYR A 110 -8.44 -14.26 -9.80
N TYR A 111 -7.60 -13.34 -9.36
CA TYR A 111 -7.79 -11.93 -9.64
C TYR A 111 -7.80 -11.73 -11.16
N GLN A 112 -8.89 -11.18 -11.70
CA GLN A 112 -9.10 -10.97 -13.14
C GLN A 112 -9.17 -9.48 -13.45
N PRO A 113 -8.02 -8.79 -13.47
CA PRO A 113 -7.99 -7.33 -13.61
C PRO A 113 -8.29 -6.84 -15.01
N ASN A 114 -8.17 -7.69 -16.03
CA ASN A 114 -8.34 -7.28 -17.43
C ASN A 114 -9.82 -7.06 -17.82
N GLU A 115 -10.76 -7.32 -16.91
CA GLU A 115 -12.19 -7.17 -17.14
C GLU A 115 -12.75 -6.07 -16.26
N CYS A 116 -12.63 -4.82 -16.68
CA CYS A 116 -13.18 -3.69 -15.93
C CYS A 116 -14.57 -3.30 -16.38
N PRO A 117 -15.40 -2.77 -15.45
CA PRO A 117 -16.71 -2.27 -15.84
C PRO A 117 -16.54 -1.19 -16.90
N THR A 118 -17.39 -1.23 -17.92
CA THR A 118 -17.41 -0.18 -18.93
C THR A 118 -17.81 1.14 -18.28
N PRO A 119 -17.10 2.25 -18.55
CA PRO A 119 -17.46 3.55 -18.02
C PRO A 119 -18.93 3.88 -18.32
N ALA A 120 -19.64 4.34 -17.30
CA ALA A 120 -21.06 4.67 -17.37
C ALA A 120 -21.34 5.94 -16.55
N ALA A 121 -22.60 6.36 -16.55
CA ALA A 121 -23.07 7.47 -15.73
C ALA A 121 -24.19 7.01 -14.79
N PRO A 122 -23.92 6.04 -13.88
CA PRO A 122 -24.90 5.70 -12.85
C PRO A 122 -25.23 6.95 -12.03
N ALA A 123 -26.47 7.02 -11.55
CA ALA A 123 -26.87 8.08 -10.64
C ALA A 123 -25.93 8.11 -9.43
N PRO A 124 -25.60 9.31 -8.88
CA PRO A 124 -24.85 9.38 -7.64
C PRO A 124 -25.53 8.52 -6.57
N PRO A 125 -24.75 7.75 -5.80
CA PRO A 125 -25.31 6.88 -4.78
C PRO A 125 -26.05 7.71 -3.72
N THR A 126 -26.91 7.09 -2.94
CA THR A 126 -27.50 7.71 -1.75
C THR A 126 -26.55 7.59 -0.56
N ARG A 127 -26.51 8.61 0.31
CA ARG A 127 -25.63 8.60 1.49
C ARG A 127 -26.02 7.43 2.42
N PRO A 128 -25.08 6.52 2.76
CA PRO A 128 -25.38 5.45 3.72
C PRO A 128 -25.70 6.00 5.12
N GLU A 129 -26.57 5.30 5.85
CA GLU A 129 -26.96 5.65 7.22
C GLU A 129 -25.90 5.29 8.26
N THR A 130 -25.04 4.31 7.96
CA THR A 130 -23.91 3.94 8.82
C THR A 130 -22.59 4.12 8.08
N PHE A 131 -21.53 4.49 8.81
CA PHE A 131 -20.21 4.70 8.20
C PHE A 131 -19.63 3.40 7.63
N ASN A 132 -19.90 2.26 8.27
CA ASN A 132 -19.43 0.96 7.82
C ASN A 132 -19.98 0.55 6.45
N ASP A 133 -21.08 1.15 5.99
CA ASP A 133 -21.68 0.83 4.68
C ASP A 133 -21.04 1.60 3.51
N TYR A 134 -20.18 2.59 3.79
CA TYR A 134 -19.53 3.39 2.75
C TYR A 134 -18.67 2.53 1.83
N ASN A 135 -17.94 1.54 2.38
CA ASN A 135 -17.06 0.70 1.58
C ASN A 135 -17.85 -0.14 0.53
N VAL A 136 -18.99 -0.72 0.92
CA VAL A 136 -19.85 -1.51 0.02
C VAL A 136 -20.51 -0.59 -1.01
N MET A 137 -20.98 0.58 -0.59
CA MET A 137 -21.64 1.53 -1.48
C MET A 137 -20.66 2.08 -2.54
N ILE A 138 -19.45 2.45 -2.16
CA ILE A 138 -18.40 2.92 -3.09
C ILE A 138 -18.10 1.82 -4.11
N GLY A 139 -17.85 0.59 -3.64
CA GLY A 139 -17.56 -0.54 -4.52
C GLY A 139 -18.67 -0.81 -5.53
N ARG A 140 -19.94 -0.72 -5.12
CA ARG A 140 -21.11 -0.84 -6.02
C ARG A 140 -21.20 0.28 -7.06
N TYR A 141 -20.94 1.52 -6.65
CA TYR A 141 -20.94 2.67 -7.56
C TYR A 141 -19.87 2.52 -8.64
N LEU A 142 -18.64 2.19 -8.25
CA LEU A 142 -17.52 1.95 -9.16
C LEU A 142 -17.79 0.73 -10.07
N SER A 143 -18.30 -0.37 -9.52
CA SER A 143 -18.70 -1.56 -10.30
C SER A 143 -19.81 -1.28 -11.31
N SER A 144 -20.59 -0.23 -11.12
CA SER A 144 -21.62 0.21 -12.07
C SER A 144 -21.07 1.14 -13.15
N GLY A 145 -19.73 1.24 -13.28
CA GLY A 145 -19.04 2.14 -14.21
C GLY A 145 -19.00 3.60 -13.75
N GLY A 146 -19.26 3.88 -12.47
CA GLY A 146 -19.28 5.23 -11.92
C GLY A 146 -17.92 5.92 -11.96
N SER A 147 -17.91 7.22 -12.27
CA SER A 147 -16.69 8.02 -12.38
C SER A 147 -16.10 8.36 -11.00
N PRO A 148 -14.79 8.15 -10.75
CA PRO A 148 -14.12 8.58 -9.52
C PRO A 148 -14.27 10.08 -9.21
N THR A 149 -14.31 10.94 -10.23
CA THR A 149 -14.52 12.39 -10.05
C THR A 149 -15.91 12.72 -9.50
N VAL A 150 -16.95 12.02 -9.99
CA VAL A 150 -18.32 12.19 -9.48
C VAL A 150 -18.45 11.59 -8.08
N LEU A 151 -17.75 10.48 -7.80
CA LEU A 151 -17.66 9.93 -6.47
C LEU A 151 -17.04 10.92 -5.48
N GLU A 152 -15.92 11.56 -5.83
CA GLU A 152 -15.26 12.56 -4.98
C GLU A 152 -16.22 13.71 -4.63
N ALA A 153 -16.90 14.26 -5.64
CA ALA A 153 -17.88 15.33 -5.45
C ALA A 153 -19.04 14.88 -4.54
N THR A 154 -19.49 13.63 -4.68
CA THR A 154 -20.54 13.03 -3.86
C THR A 154 -20.09 12.90 -2.39
N LEU A 155 -18.89 12.36 -2.17
CA LEU A 155 -18.31 12.19 -0.82
C LEU A 155 -18.04 13.55 -0.15
N ARG A 156 -17.61 14.56 -0.92
CA ARG A 156 -17.44 15.94 -0.45
C ARG A 156 -18.78 16.55 -0.03
N ASN A 157 -19.83 16.38 -0.83
CA ASN A 157 -21.18 16.84 -0.49
C ASN A 157 -21.73 16.18 0.80
N TRP A 158 -21.29 14.97 1.12
CA TRP A 158 -21.67 14.29 2.35
C TRP A 158 -20.82 14.64 3.57
N GLY A 159 -19.74 15.40 3.39
CA GLY A 159 -18.78 15.71 4.45
C GLY A 159 -17.74 14.61 4.70
N GLY A 160 -17.66 13.58 3.84
CA GLY A 160 -16.62 12.55 3.90
C GLY A 160 -15.27 13.06 3.40
N ILE A 161 -15.26 14.05 2.50
CA ILE A 161 -14.07 14.77 2.05
C ILE A 161 -14.25 16.25 2.39
N THR A 162 -13.22 16.85 2.98
CA THR A 162 -13.25 18.25 3.44
C THR A 162 -11.94 18.94 3.08
N ASP A 163 -11.83 20.24 3.31
CA ASP A 163 -10.58 20.98 3.07
C ASP A 163 -9.45 20.53 4.02
N LYS A 164 -9.78 19.82 5.11
CA LYS A 164 -8.79 19.24 6.03
C LYS A 164 -8.23 17.89 5.59
N GLY A 165 -8.87 17.22 4.62
CA GLY A 165 -8.44 15.91 4.16
C GLY A 165 -9.55 15.08 3.53
N GLY A 166 -9.18 13.85 3.18
CA GLY A 166 -9.95 12.99 2.31
C GLY A 166 -9.59 13.23 0.85
N VAL A 167 -9.58 12.16 0.06
CA VAL A 167 -9.25 12.22 -1.37
C VAL A 167 -9.84 11.00 -2.07
N VAL A 168 -10.14 11.14 -3.36
CA VAL A 168 -10.30 10.02 -4.30
C VAL A 168 -9.19 10.16 -5.34
N GLN A 169 -8.30 9.17 -5.42
CA GLN A 169 -7.23 9.09 -6.40
C GLN A 169 -7.46 7.88 -7.29
N ALA A 170 -7.31 8.03 -8.60
CA ALA A 170 -7.59 6.98 -9.58
C ALA A 170 -6.63 7.03 -10.78
N ASP A 171 -5.37 7.38 -10.53
CA ASP A 171 -4.35 7.68 -11.54
C ASP A 171 -3.12 6.77 -11.49
N THR A 172 -3.10 5.78 -10.58
CA THR A 172 -1.94 4.91 -10.35
C THR A 172 -2.34 3.44 -10.36
N ASP A 173 -1.55 2.64 -11.07
CA ASP A 173 -1.61 1.17 -11.05
C ASP A 173 -0.69 0.67 -9.93
N ILE A 174 -1.28 0.29 -8.80
CA ILE A 174 -0.56 -0.21 -7.62
C ILE A 174 -0.56 -1.74 -7.56
N THR A 175 -1.26 -2.41 -8.47
CA THR A 175 -1.29 -3.88 -8.57
C THR A 175 -0.36 -4.42 -9.65
N GLY A 176 0.13 -3.55 -10.53
CA GLY A 176 1.05 -3.87 -11.64
C GLY A 176 0.38 -4.61 -12.79
N ASP A 177 -0.95 -4.52 -12.91
CA ASP A 177 -1.74 -5.24 -13.92
C ASP A 177 -2.11 -4.38 -15.15
N GLY A 178 -1.69 -3.11 -15.16
CA GLY A 178 -1.99 -2.13 -16.20
C GLY A 178 -3.33 -1.41 -16.02
N VAL A 179 -4.07 -1.69 -14.96
CA VAL A 179 -5.32 -1.02 -14.59
C VAL A 179 -5.07 -0.11 -13.39
N LEU A 180 -5.73 1.05 -13.39
CA LEU A 180 -5.60 2.01 -12.30
C LEU A 180 -6.56 1.65 -11.16
N GLU A 181 -6.03 1.58 -9.93
CA GLU A 181 -6.84 1.42 -8.72
C GLU A 181 -7.49 2.74 -8.30
N VAL A 182 -8.60 2.64 -7.56
CA VAL A 182 -9.25 3.79 -6.92
C VAL A 182 -8.95 3.77 -5.43
N ILE A 183 -8.15 4.73 -4.98
CA ILE A 183 -7.81 4.95 -3.57
C ILE A 183 -8.74 6.02 -3.00
N VAL A 184 -9.40 5.71 -1.90
CA VAL A 184 -10.31 6.63 -1.22
C VAL A 184 -9.87 6.80 0.22
N THR A 185 -9.65 8.04 0.65
CA THR A 185 -9.61 8.39 2.07
C THR A 185 -10.81 9.27 2.39
N LEU A 186 -11.54 8.94 3.45
CA LEU A 186 -12.73 9.70 3.84
C LEU A 186 -12.94 9.71 5.35
N PHE A 187 -13.33 10.87 5.87
CA PHE A 187 -13.79 11.03 7.25
C PHE A 187 -15.12 10.31 7.47
N ASN A 188 -15.42 9.97 8.73
CA ASN A 188 -16.79 9.62 9.12
C ASN A 188 -17.64 10.90 9.23
N PRO A 189 -18.56 11.18 8.28
CA PRO A 189 -19.31 12.42 8.28
C PRO A 189 -20.34 12.51 9.42
N MET A 190 -20.66 11.40 10.09
CA MET A 190 -21.62 11.37 11.20
C MET A 190 -21.02 11.92 12.50
N THR A 191 -19.69 11.83 12.63
CA THR A 191 -18.96 12.25 13.84
C THR A 191 -17.92 13.33 13.55
N TYR A 192 -17.83 13.80 12.30
CA TYR A 192 -16.87 14.82 11.90
C TYR A 192 -17.13 16.14 12.64
N ASN A 193 -16.07 16.71 13.20
CA ASN A 193 -16.07 18.02 13.82
C ASN A 193 -14.82 18.79 13.37
N ALA A 194 -15.05 19.90 12.66
CA ALA A 194 -13.97 20.77 12.18
C ALA A 194 -13.11 21.36 13.31
N GLU A 195 -13.62 21.46 14.54
CA GLU A 195 -12.85 21.97 15.69
C GLU A 195 -12.09 20.87 16.43
N SER A 196 -12.36 19.59 16.13
CA SER A 196 -11.65 18.48 16.76
C SER A 196 -10.20 18.42 16.29
N ILE A 197 -9.30 18.09 17.23
CA ILE A 197 -7.88 17.83 16.94
C ILE A 197 -7.77 16.64 15.98
N LEU A 198 -8.55 15.58 16.23
CA LEU A 198 -8.59 14.38 15.41
C LEU A 198 -9.99 14.14 14.88
N ASN A 199 -10.07 13.79 13.60
CA ASN A 199 -11.28 13.29 12.97
C ASN A 199 -10.98 11.91 12.38
N ALA A 200 -11.75 10.91 12.81
CA ALA A 200 -11.59 9.55 12.35
C ALA A 200 -12.13 9.35 10.93
N GLY A 201 -11.59 8.35 10.26
CA GLY A 201 -11.97 7.99 8.91
C GLY A 201 -11.39 6.66 8.50
N GLN A 202 -11.40 6.39 7.20
CA GLN A 202 -10.83 5.18 6.62
C GLN A 202 -10.08 5.49 5.34
N LEU A 203 -9.11 4.63 5.04
CA LEU A 203 -8.53 4.46 3.72
C LEU A 203 -9.07 3.16 3.13
N LEU A 204 -9.46 3.21 1.86
CA LEU A 204 -10.03 2.13 1.07
C LEU A 204 -9.30 2.09 -0.27
N VAL A 205 -9.02 0.90 -0.77
CA VAL A 205 -8.41 0.68 -2.08
C VAL A 205 -9.29 -0.26 -2.88
N TYR A 206 -9.71 0.17 -4.06
CA TYR A 206 -10.50 -0.64 -4.97
C TYR A 206 -9.72 -0.95 -6.23
N GLY A 207 -9.73 -2.23 -6.60
CA GLY A 207 -9.14 -2.72 -7.84
C GLY A 207 -10.20 -3.39 -8.69
N CYS A 208 -9.92 -3.44 -9.98
CA CYS A 208 -10.78 -4.06 -10.96
C CYS A 208 -10.70 -5.59 -10.85
N ASP A 209 -11.85 -6.27 -10.79
CA ASP A 209 -11.91 -7.73 -10.72
C ASP A 209 -13.21 -8.23 -11.36
N ALA A 210 -13.08 -9.11 -12.36
CA ALA A 210 -14.19 -9.86 -12.98
C ALA A 210 -15.41 -9.00 -13.39
N GLY A 211 -15.17 -7.88 -14.06
CA GLY A 211 -16.19 -6.97 -14.56
C GLY A 211 -16.69 -5.93 -13.55
N GLY A 212 -16.10 -5.88 -12.34
CA GLY A 212 -16.47 -4.95 -11.28
C GLY A 212 -15.27 -4.38 -10.53
N TYR A 213 -15.54 -3.62 -9.48
CA TYR A 213 -14.52 -3.17 -8.52
C TYR A 213 -14.70 -3.90 -7.19
N ARG A 214 -13.62 -4.51 -6.71
CA ARG A 214 -13.55 -5.12 -5.38
C ARG A 214 -12.70 -4.30 -4.44
N LEU A 215 -12.96 -4.43 -3.14
CA LEU A 215 -12.11 -3.85 -2.10
C LEU A 215 -10.83 -4.70 -1.95
N LEU A 216 -9.68 -4.14 -2.26
CA LEU A 216 -8.37 -4.79 -2.12
C LEU A 216 -7.75 -4.55 -0.74
N TYR A 217 -7.98 -3.36 -0.17
CA TYR A 217 -7.46 -2.98 1.13
C TYR A 217 -8.40 -2.02 1.83
N ALA A 218 -8.49 -2.14 3.16
CA ALA A 218 -9.14 -1.16 4.01
C ALA A 218 -8.46 -1.07 5.36
N THR A 219 -8.25 0.15 5.85
CA THR A 219 -7.89 0.36 7.25
C THR A 219 -9.11 0.06 8.14
N GLN A 220 -8.87 -0.56 9.29
CA GLN A 220 -9.90 -0.72 10.31
C GLN A 220 -10.35 0.67 10.82
N PHE A 221 -11.66 0.92 10.81
CA PHE A 221 -12.20 2.14 11.41
C PHE A 221 -12.00 2.13 12.92
N ASN A 222 -11.47 3.22 13.46
CA ASN A 222 -11.34 3.45 14.89
C ASN A 222 -11.59 4.92 15.20
N PRO A 223 -12.58 5.28 16.05
CA PRO A 223 -12.88 6.67 16.36
C PRO A 223 -11.77 7.40 17.14
N GLY A 224 -10.82 6.67 17.73
CA GLY A 224 -9.65 7.23 18.42
C GLY A 224 -8.42 7.42 17.53
N ILE A 225 -8.50 7.06 16.25
CA ILE A 225 -7.41 7.20 15.28
C ILE A 225 -7.85 8.19 14.20
N ALA A 226 -6.97 9.12 13.84
CA ALA A 226 -7.21 10.08 12.76
C ALA A 226 -7.41 9.37 11.42
N LEU A 227 -8.05 10.07 10.47
CA LEU A 227 -8.08 9.66 9.07
C LEU A 227 -6.65 9.29 8.59
N PRO A 228 -6.46 8.09 8.00
CA PRO A 228 -5.18 7.75 7.39
C PRO A 228 -4.82 8.75 6.29
N ARG A 229 -3.59 9.29 6.34
CA ARG A 229 -3.12 10.29 5.37
C ARG A 229 -2.15 9.63 4.41
N LEU A 230 -2.45 9.76 3.11
CA LEU A 230 -1.54 9.33 2.05
C LEU A 230 -0.27 10.19 2.08
N SER A 231 0.88 9.53 2.15
CA SER A 231 2.20 10.16 2.00
C SER A 231 2.70 10.03 0.57
N ARG A 232 2.53 8.84 -0.02
CA ARG A 232 2.97 8.53 -1.39
C ARG A 232 2.13 7.39 -1.97
N VAL A 233 1.95 7.46 -3.28
CA VAL A 233 1.52 6.33 -4.11
C VAL A 233 2.50 6.28 -5.29
N GLY A 234 3.32 5.25 -5.38
CA GLY A 234 4.37 5.14 -6.41
C GLY A 234 5.57 4.33 -5.96
N ASP A 235 6.37 3.87 -6.93
CA ASP A 235 7.59 3.08 -6.73
C ASP A 235 8.57 3.78 -5.77
N MET A 236 8.99 3.05 -4.74
CA MET A 236 9.97 3.47 -3.75
C MET A 236 11.22 2.61 -3.73
N ASN A 237 11.17 1.35 -4.17
CA ASN A 237 12.27 0.39 -4.06
C ASN A 237 12.90 0.02 -5.41
N ALA A 238 12.52 0.73 -6.48
CA ALA A 238 12.98 0.55 -7.85
C ALA A 238 12.67 -0.84 -8.45
N ASP A 239 11.64 -1.54 -7.95
CA ASP A 239 11.21 -2.83 -8.48
C ASP A 239 10.13 -2.71 -9.58
N VAL A 240 9.80 -1.49 -10.00
CA VAL A 240 8.79 -1.15 -11.01
C VAL A 240 7.34 -1.40 -10.55
N LYS A 241 7.13 -1.77 -9.28
CA LYS A 241 5.80 -1.78 -8.65
C LYS A 241 5.64 -0.51 -7.85
N ASN A 242 4.38 -0.08 -7.72
CA ASN A 242 4.08 1.10 -6.95
C ASN A 242 3.69 0.72 -5.51
N GLU A 243 4.30 1.37 -4.53
CA GLU A 243 3.92 1.22 -3.13
C GLU A 243 2.78 2.18 -2.76
N LEU A 244 1.94 1.74 -1.81
CA LEU A 244 0.99 2.58 -1.11
C LEU A 244 1.55 2.94 0.26
N VAL A 245 1.84 4.21 0.47
CA VAL A 245 2.37 4.71 1.75
C VAL A 245 1.43 5.70 2.40
N PHE A 246 1.08 5.40 3.65
CA PHE A 246 0.25 6.27 4.46
C PHE A 246 0.69 6.21 5.92
N TYR A 247 0.21 7.14 6.72
CA TYR A 247 0.30 7.05 8.18
C TYR A 247 -1.06 7.29 8.84
N THR A 248 -1.24 6.71 10.01
CA THR A 248 -2.33 7.05 10.93
C THR A 248 -1.79 7.91 12.06
N GLU A 249 -2.65 8.69 12.70
CA GLU A 249 -2.26 9.54 13.83
C GLU A 249 -3.16 9.27 15.04
N THR A 250 -2.57 9.16 16.22
CA THR A 250 -3.28 9.10 17.50
C THR A 250 -2.73 10.17 18.42
N CYS A 251 -3.60 10.88 19.13
CA CYS A 251 -3.19 11.96 20.02
C CYS A 251 -3.77 11.76 21.41
N ASN A 252 -2.96 12.05 22.42
CA ASN A 252 -3.40 12.22 23.80
C ASN A 252 -3.21 13.68 24.23
N ALA A 253 -3.31 13.98 25.53
CA ALA A 253 -3.24 15.34 26.04
C ALA A 253 -1.90 16.06 25.79
N SER A 254 -0.81 15.32 25.56
CA SER A 254 0.54 15.90 25.45
C SER A 254 1.30 15.50 24.19
N SER A 255 0.83 14.47 23.49
CA SER A 255 1.60 13.82 22.42
C SER A 255 0.70 13.29 21.32
N CYS A 256 1.17 13.44 20.07
CA CYS A 256 0.63 12.78 18.90
C CYS A 256 1.65 11.78 18.35
N TYR A 257 1.18 10.58 18.01
CA TYR A 257 1.97 9.48 17.46
C TYR A 257 1.49 9.24 16.04
N LYS A 258 2.41 9.25 15.09
CA LYS A 258 2.16 8.87 13.70
C LYS A 258 2.81 7.52 13.45
N GLU A 259 2.03 6.55 12.97
CA GLU A 259 2.54 5.23 12.58
C GLU A 259 2.39 5.09 11.06
N ALA A 260 3.52 4.93 10.36
CA ALA A 260 3.56 4.82 8.91
C ALA A 260 3.57 3.36 8.46
N LYS A 261 2.93 3.10 7.31
CA LYS A 261 2.88 1.80 6.64
C LYS A 261 3.30 1.95 5.19
N ILE A 262 4.20 1.08 4.75
CA ILE A 262 4.54 0.88 3.33
C ILE A 262 3.93 -0.44 2.91
N LEU A 263 3.02 -0.39 1.94
CA LEU A 263 2.36 -1.58 1.42
C LEU A 263 2.71 -1.80 -0.06
N SER A 264 2.94 -3.05 -0.45
CA SER A 264 3.08 -3.47 -1.84
C SER A 264 2.07 -4.56 -2.18
N TRP A 265 1.68 -4.66 -3.44
CA TRP A 265 0.71 -5.66 -3.89
C TRP A 265 1.36 -7.01 -4.14
N ASN A 266 0.90 -8.04 -3.43
CA ASN A 266 1.30 -9.41 -3.70
C ASN A 266 0.29 -10.07 -4.65
N ALA A 267 0.62 -10.08 -5.95
CA ALA A 267 -0.23 -10.64 -6.99
C ALA A 267 -0.48 -12.15 -6.87
N ILE A 268 0.38 -12.89 -6.15
CA ILE A 268 0.22 -14.35 -5.97
C ILE A 268 -0.96 -14.64 -5.04
N VAL A 269 -1.05 -13.90 -3.93
CA VAL A 269 -2.11 -14.06 -2.94
C VAL A 269 -3.28 -13.09 -3.12
N GLY A 270 -3.10 -12.06 -3.95
CA GLY A 270 -4.12 -11.04 -4.23
C GLY A 270 -4.43 -10.17 -3.00
N VAL A 271 -3.42 -9.81 -2.22
CA VAL A 271 -3.53 -8.90 -1.07
C VAL A 271 -2.33 -7.97 -0.99
N PHE A 272 -2.49 -6.84 -0.29
CA PHE A 272 -1.37 -5.99 0.09
C PHE A 272 -0.56 -6.62 1.22
N GLU A 273 0.76 -6.63 1.07
CA GLU A 273 1.71 -7.00 2.11
C GLU A 273 2.44 -5.77 2.65
N GLU A 274 2.76 -5.79 3.94
CA GLU A 274 3.48 -4.70 4.59
C GLU A 274 4.99 -4.91 4.41
N LEU A 275 5.67 -3.91 3.87
CA LEU A 275 7.12 -3.90 3.65
C LEU A 275 7.90 -3.35 4.86
N ASN A 276 7.23 -3.07 5.97
CA ASN A 276 7.90 -2.60 7.18
C ASN A 276 8.49 -3.80 7.94
N SER A 277 9.80 -3.80 8.19
CA SER A 277 10.43 -4.77 9.10
C SER A 277 10.17 -4.49 10.59
N GLY A 278 9.67 -3.30 10.92
CA GLY A 278 9.38 -2.82 12.27
C GLY A 278 8.45 -1.61 12.28
N GLN A 279 8.09 -1.11 13.47
CA GLN A 279 7.18 0.04 13.56
C GLN A 279 7.89 1.35 13.20
N ILE A 280 7.34 2.08 12.22
CA ILE A 280 7.85 3.37 11.79
C ILE A 280 7.04 4.47 12.46
N ILE A 281 7.57 5.02 13.57
CA ILE A 281 6.84 5.90 14.48
C ILE A 281 7.49 7.29 14.54
N ALA A 282 6.69 8.33 14.32
CA ALA A 282 7.04 9.71 14.65
C ALA A 282 6.22 10.19 15.86
N ILE A 283 6.88 10.78 16.87
CA ILE A 283 6.23 11.32 18.08
C ILE A 283 6.34 12.85 18.02
N ASN A 284 5.20 13.56 18.00
CA ASN A 284 5.14 15.04 17.85
C ASN A 284 6.00 15.58 16.69
N GLY A 285 6.27 14.75 15.68
CA GLY A 285 7.09 15.10 14.54
C GLY A 285 6.37 14.78 13.24
N ARG A 286 7.12 14.37 12.24
CA ARG A 286 6.63 14.16 10.87
C ARG A 286 7.21 12.89 10.27
N ILE A 287 6.45 12.35 9.32
CA ILE A 287 6.91 11.33 8.40
C ILE A 287 7.32 12.05 7.11
N GLY A 288 8.48 11.72 6.56
CA GLY A 288 8.98 12.21 5.28
C GLY A 288 9.38 11.05 4.38
N ILE A 289 9.42 11.28 3.06
CA ILE A 289 9.88 10.33 2.06
C ILE A 289 10.80 11.09 1.11
N ALA A 290 12.03 10.63 0.91
CA ALA A 290 13.00 11.24 0.02
C ALA A 290 14.11 10.24 -0.34
N ASP A 291 14.76 10.45 -1.49
CA ASP A 291 16.03 9.82 -1.85
C ASP A 291 17.16 10.63 -1.19
N LEU A 292 17.71 10.13 -0.08
CA LEU A 292 18.70 10.80 0.76
C LEU A 292 20.13 10.49 0.34
N ASP A 293 20.37 9.35 -0.30
CA ASP A 293 21.71 8.91 -0.72
C ASP A 293 21.92 8.88 -2.25
N ALA A 294 20.89 9.25 -3.02
CA ALA A 294 20.87 9.39 -4.46
C ALA A 294 21.07 8.08 -5.24
N ASP A 295 20.63 6.96 -4.69
CA ASP A 295 20.67 5.66 -5.35
C ASP A 295 19.40 5.32 -6.17
N GLY A 296 18.37 6.17 -6.09
CA GLY A 296 17.09 6.02 -6.78
C GLY A 296 16.04 5.22 -6.00
N ILE A 297 16.37 4.74 -4.81
CA ILE A 297 15.45 4.22 -3.81
C ILE A 297 15.01 5.39 -2.92
N LEU A 298 13.81 5.28 -2.34
CA LEU A 298 13.26 6.32 -1.48
C LEU A 298 13.22 5.85 -0.03
N GLU A 299 13.92 6.57 0.85
CA GLU A 299 13.89 6.31 2.27
C GLU A 299 12.69 6.97 2.93
N MET A 300 12.17 6.32 3.97
CA MET A 300 11.20 6.92 4.86
C MET A 300 11.88 7.47 6.11
N THR A 301 11.62 8.73 6.43
CA THR A 301 12.13 9.38 7.65
C THR A 301 11.02 9.57 8.67
N ALA A 302 11.33 9.31 9.94
CA ALA A 302 10.44 9.55 11.07
C ALA A 302 11.15 10.49 12.07
N GLN A 303 10.67 11.73 12.13
CA GLN A 303 11.13 12.70 13.12
C GLN A 303 10.40 12.49 14.45
N ILE A 304 11.16 12.34 15.53
CA ILE A 304 10.67 12.12 16.89
C ILE A 304 11.08 13.32 17.74
N ASN A 305 10.09 14.07 18.23
CA ASN A 305 10.23 15.24 19.08
C ASN A 305 9.60 14.93 20.45
N PRO A 306 10.29 14.20 21.35
CA PRO A 306 9.70 13.80 22.62
C PRO A 306 9.27 15.02 23.44
N PRO A 307 8.14 14.95 24.17
CA PRO A 307 7.75 16.05 25.05
C PRO A 307 8.81 16.27 26.13
N GLY A 308 9.22 17.52 26.33
CA GLY A 308 10.13 17.86 27.42
C GLY A 308 9.48 17.53 28.78
N THR A 309 10.25 16.98 29.70
CA THR A 309 9.82 16.82 31.10
C THR A 309 10.83 17.49 32.03
N THR A 310 10.36 17.94 33.19
CA THR A 310 11.23 18.59 34.19
C THR A 310 12.34 17.67 34.71
N THR A 311 12.21 16.36 34.52
CA THR A 311 13.15 15.33 34.98
C THR A 311 14.07 14.79 33.89
N ALA A 312 13.71 14.86 32.59
CA ALA A 312 14.49 14.26 31.50
C ALA A 312 15.53 15.20 30.86
N GLY A 313 15.61 16.45 31.31
CA GLY A 313 16.43 17.49 30.67
C GLY A 313 15.78 18.04 29.39
N PRO A 314 16.51 18.87 28.62
CA PRO A 314 16.01 19.40 27.36
C PRO A 314 15.64 18.26 26.39
N PRO A 315 14.45 18.30 25.75
CA PRO A 315 14.08 17.29 24.77
C PRO A 315 15.07 17.33 23.60
N ARG A 316 15.48 16.15 23.13
CA ARG A 316 16.33 15.99 21.94
C ARG A 316 15.51 15.39 20.81
N SER A 317 15.57 16.02 19.66
CA SER A 317 14.96 15.48 18.44
C SER A 317 15.77 14.27 17.97
N VAL A 318 15.07 13.26 17.48
CA VAL A 318 15.67 12.08 16.85
C VAL A 318 15.11 11.94 15.44
N LEU A 319 15.95 11.62 14.46
CA LEU A 319 15.55 11.29 13.11
C LEU A 319 15.89 9.83 12.82
N ASP A 320 14.86 9.03 12.63
CA ASP A 320 14.99 7.65 12.15
C ASP A 320 14.87 7.63 10.63
N THR A 321 15.79 6.96 9.95
CA THR A 321 15.78 6.74 8.50
C THR A 321 15.63 5.25 8.23
N TRP A 322 14.60 4.92 7.47
CA TRP A 322 14.21 3.57 7.07
C TRP A 322 14.49 3.38 5.60
N ASP A 323 15.25 2.34 5.28
CA ASP A 323 15.85 2.11 3.97
C ASP A 323 15.60 0.67 3.51
N TRP A 324 15.58 0.46 2.20
CA TRP A 324 15.32 -0.83 1.57
C TRP A 324 16.56 -1.72 1.58
N ASN A 325 16.44 -2.91 2.16
CA ASN A 325 17.56 -3.87 2.19
C ASN A 325 17.52 -4.91 1.06
N GLY A 326 16.62 -4.77 0.08
CA GLY A 326 16.34 -5.77 -0.94
C GLY A 326 15.12 -6.67 -0.66
N LEU A 327 14.52 -6.58 0.53
CA LEU A 327 13.35 -7.37 0.94
C LEU A 327 12.30 -6.54 1.69
N ASP A 328 12.73 -5.71 2.64
CA ASP A 328 11.87 -4.87 3.46
C ASP A 328 12.58 -3.55 3.83
N TYR A 329 11.79 -2.59 4.33
CA TYR A 329 12.30 -1.35 4.89
C TYR A 329 12.76 -1.57 6.33
N VAL A 330 14.05 -1.37 6.59
CA VAL A 330 14.71 -1.54 7.90
C VAL A 330 15.22 -0.21 8.42
N LEU A 331 15.27 -0.05 9.75
CA LEU A 331 15.90 1.11 10.37
C LEU A 331 17.41 1.07 10.06
N ALA A 332 17.84 1.87 9.10
CA ALA A 332 19.22 1.94 8.66
C ALA A 332 20.03 2.96 9.46
N ARG A 333 19.39 4.06 9.89
CA ARG A 333 20.07 5.12 10.65
C ARG A 333 19.17 5.76 11.69
N ARG A 334 19.77 6.10 12.83
CA ARG A 334 19.18 6.97 13.86
C ARG A 334 20.15 8.11 14.15
N GLU A 335 19.70 9.35 13.99
CA GLU A 335 20.46 10.56 14.25
C GLU A 335 19.84 11.31 15.44
N GLU A 336 20.66 11.71 16.42
CA GLU A 336 20.23 12.55 17.54
C GLU A 336 20.72 13.99 17.31
N GLU A 337 19.87 14.98 17.57
CA GLU A 337 20.28 16.39 17.51
C GLU A 337 21.25 16.70 18.67
N ASP A 338 22.48 17.10 18.34
CA ASP A 338 23.48 17.54 19.31
C ASP A 338 23.02 18.84 19.98
N ALA A 339 23.00 18.85 21.32
CA ALA A 339 22.52 19.94 22.16
C ALA A 339 23.53 21.08 22.36
#